data_AF-A0A3D1CLP6-F1
#
_entry.id   AF-A0A3D1CLP6-F1
#
_cell.length_a   1.000
_cell.length_b   1.000
_cell.length_c   1.000
_cell.angle_alpha   90.00
_cell.angle_beta   90.00
_cell.angle_gamma   90.00
#
_symmetry.space_group_name_H-M   'P 1'
#
loop_
_entity.id
_entity.type
_entity.pdbx_description
1 polymer ?
#
loop_
_entity_poly.entity_id
_entity_poly.type
_entity_poly.pdbx_seq_one_letter_code
_entity_poly.pdbx_strand_id
1 'polypeptide(L)'
;MATTDNTRRTYRAAIRSFERWGGRLPTQPATLAAYLSDQAVALNPRTLDVYLTALGRWHQTQGLRDPARDPGVRKTLEGIRRVHGRPKRQARALRLEHIAVFLQTLQQQPDSLKKHRDWALLQVGFFGAFRRSELVTIEVEDLSWEPEGLVVTLPRSKTDPHGEGLKRALPRGNGPVCPV
;
A
#
# COMPACT_ATOMS: atom_id res chain seq x y z
N MET A 1 -4.64 13.29 16.51
CA MET A 1 -5.23 12.63 15.33
C MET A 1 -4.49 11.34 15.03
N ALA A 2 -5.17 10.21 15.08
CA ALA A 2 -4.59 8.90 14.81
C ALA A 2 -4.25 8.79 13.31
N THR A 3 -2.96 8.85 12.97
CA THR A 3 -2.47 8.58 11.61
C THR A 3 -1.72 7.24 11.61
N THR A 4 -1.99 6.40 10.62
CA THR A 4 -1.32 5.10 10.48
C THR A 4 0.20 5.28 10.36
N ASP A 5 0.98 4.30 10.80
CA ASP A 5 2.45 4.37 10.74
C ASP A 5 2.97 4.50 9.31
N ASN A 6 2.29 3.92 8.32
CA ASN A 6 2.64 4.09 6.92
C ASN A 6 2.46 5.54 6.46
N THR A 7 1.38 6.21 6.88
CA THR A 7 1.17 7.64 6.63
C THR A 7 2.27 8.47 7.27
N ARG A 8 2.65 8.18 8.53
CA ARG A 8 3.75 8.87 9.23
C ARG A 8 5.09 8.71 8.51
N ARG A 9 5.43 7.49 8.09
CA ARG A 9 6.66 7.21 7.31
C ARG A 9 6.68 7.99 6.00
N THR A 10 5.56 8.00 5.29
CA THR A 10 5.40 8.73 4.03
C THR A 10 5.55 10.24 4.23
N TYR A 11 4.94 10.81 5.26
CA TYR A 11 5.04 12.24 5.54
C TYR A 11 6.46 12.65 5.95
N ARG A 12 7.15 11.84 6.76
CA ARG A 12 8.57 12.04 7.06
C ARG A 12 9.43 11.99 5.80
N ALA A 13 9.12 11.11 4.85
CA ALA A 13 9.83 11.04 3.58
C ALA A 13 9.62 12.31 2.73
N ALA A 14 8.40 12.85 2.70
CA ALA A 14 8.09 14.11 2.02
C ALA A 14 8.90 15.28 2.60
N ILE A 15 8.93 15.42 3.93
CA ILE A 15 9.68 16.48 4.62
C ILE A 15 11.17 16.36 4.30
N ARG A 16 11.77 15.16 4.45
CA ARG A 16 13.18 14.94 4.10
C ARG A 16 13.48 15.23 2.63
N SER A 17 12.55 14.89 1.73
CA SER A 17 12.73 15.18 0.31
C SER A 17 12.75 16.67 0.04
N PHE A 18 11.89 17.44 0.72
CA PHE A 18 11.83 18.89 0.60
C PHE A 18 13.08 19.57 1.18
N GLU A 19 13.51 19.15 2.37
CA GLU A 19 14.72 19.69 3.02
C GLU A 19 16.00 19.37 2.26
N ARG A 20 16.13 18.15 1.73
CA ARG A 20 17.27 17.74 0.90
C ARG A 20 17.36 18.49 -0.42
N TRP A 21 16.21 18.88 -0.98
CA TRP A 21 16.16 19.75 -2.15
C TRP A 21 16.65 21.18 -1.85
N GLY A 22 16.72 21.57 -0.57
CA GLY A 22 17.12 22.90 -0.13
C GLY A 22 15.97 23.72 0.47
N GLY A 23 14.75 23.17 0.50
CA GLY A 23 13.61 23.78 1.16
C GLY A 23 13.80 23.90 2.68
N ARG A 24 13.06 24.82 3.30
CA ARG A 24 12.97 24.96 4.76
C ARG A 24 11.52 25.14 5.15
N LEU A 25 11.14 24.57 6.29
CA LEU A 25 9.81 24.69 6.88
C LEU A 25 9.85 25.67 8.07
N PRO A 26 8.87 26.58 8.23
CA PRO A 26 7.74 26.81 7.32
C PRO A 26 8.19 27.39 5.97
N THR A 27 7.40 27.15 4.93
CA THR A 27 7.69 27.58 3.56
C THR A 27 6.57 28.42 2.97
N GLN A 28 6.89 29.18 1.92
CA GLN A 28 5.93 29.96 1.15
C GLN A 28 5.40 29.17 -0.06
N PRO A 29 4.21 29.51 -0.56
CA PRO A 29 3.64 28.88 -1.76
C PRO A 29 4.58 28.87 -2.97
N ALA A 30 5.31 29.96 -3.22
CA ALA A 30 6.24 30.06 -4.34
C ALA A 30 7.38 29.01 -4.28
N THR A 31 7.98 28.83 -3.11
CA THR A 31 9.02 27.81 -2.88
C THR A 31 8.46 26.40 -3.03
N LEU A 32 7.22 26.17 -2.58
CA LEU A 32 6.55 24.89 -2.72
C LEU A 32 6.25 24.57 -4.20
N ALA A 33 5.81 25.56 -4.98
CA ALA A 33 5.62 25.40 -6.42
C ALA A 33 6.94 25.10 -7.14
N ALA A 34 8.03 25.80 -6.80
CA ALA A 34 9.35 25.55 -7.37
C ALA A 34 9.85 24.12 -7.08
N TYR A 35 9.67 23.66 -5.83
CA TYR A 35 9.98 22.29 -5.43
C TYR A 35 9.20 21.25 -6.26
N LEU A 36 7.89 21.44 -6.42
CA LEU A 36 7.06 20.52 -7.20
C LEU A 36 7.52 20.44 -8.65
N SER A 37 7.81 21.58 -9.28
CA SER A 37 8.28 21.66 -10.65
C SER A 37 9.62 20.94 -10.85
N ASP A 38 10.59 21.17 -9.97
CA ASP A 38 11.90 20.53 -10.05
C ASP A 38 11.80 19.00 -9.84
N GLN A 39 11.03 18.57 -8.84
CA GLN A 39 10.88 17.15 -8.53
C GLN A 39 10.01 16.39 -9.54
N ALA A 40 9.25 17.08 -10.40
CA ALA A 40 8.42 16.44 -11.44
C ALA A 40 9.23 15.67 -12.48
N VAL A 41 10.52 15.99 -12.63
CA VAL A 41 11.43 15.26 -13.53
C VAL A 41 11.70 13.84 -13.03
N ALA A 42 11.82 13.66 -11.70
CA ALA A 42 12.20 12.40 -11.08
C ALA A 42 11.02 11.64 -10.45
N LEU A 43 10.03 12.35 -9.93
CA LEU A 43 8.92 11.78 -9.17
C LEU A 43 7.63 11.76 -9.98
N ASN A 44 6.85 10.69 -9.78
CA ASN A 44 5.53 10.63 -10.39
C ASN A 44 4.59 11.68 -9.75
N PRO A 45 3.62 12.25 -10.50
CA PRO A 45 2.72 13.27 -9.98
C PRO A 45 1.91 12.84 -8.74
N ARG A 46 1.59 11.55 -8.59
CA ARG A 46 0.86 11.04 -7.41
C ARG A 46 1.71 11.05 -6.15
N THR A 47 3.02 10.80 -6.27
CA THR A 47 3.97 10.97 -5.16
C THR A 47 4.03 12.44 -4.76
N LEU A 48 4.08 13.35 -5.74
CA LEU A 48 4.06 14.78 -5.48
C LEU A 48 2.76 15.25 -4.81
N ASP A 49 1.61 14.67 -5.17
CA ASP A 49 0.33 14.93 -4.47
C ASP A 49 0.42 14.58 -2.98
N VAL A 50 0.98 13.41 -2.68
CA VAL A 50 1.15 12.92 -1.31
C VAL A 50 2.15 13.79 -0.55
N TYR A 51 3.24 14.21 -1.20
CA TYR A 51 4.24 15.09 -0.60
C TYR A 51 3.67 16.48 -0.32
N LEU A 52 2.92 17.04 -1.27
CA LEU A 52 2.22 18.30 -1.10
C LEU A 52 1.25 18.25 0.09
N THR A 53 0.48 17.16 0.18
CA THR A 53 -0.43 16.91 1.32
C THR A 53 0.35 16.85 2.64
N ALA A 54 1.49 16.15 2.67
CA ALA A 54 2.33 16.02 3.86
C ALA A 54 2.90 17.38 4.32
N LEU A 55 3.41 18.18 3.39
CA LEU A 55 3.99 19.50 3.67
C LEU A 55 2.92 20.49 4.12
N GLY A 56 1.75 20.48 3.48
CA GLY A 56 0.61 21.29 3.95
C GLY A 56 0.13 20.86 5.33
N ARG A 57 0.09 19.55 5.58
CA ARG A 57 -0.27 19.00 6.88
C ARG A 57 0.71 19.40 7.98
N TRP A 58 2.01 19.42 7.68
CA TRP A 58 3.02 19.91 8.63
C TRP A 58 2.69 21.34 9.09
N HIS A 59 2.39 22.26 8.17
CA HIS A 59 2.02 23.65 8.51
C HIS A 59 0.77 23.71 9.38
N GLN A 60 -0.29 22.99 9.00
CA GLN A 60 -1.53 22.94 9.78
C GLN A 60 -1.28 22.44 11.22
N THR A 61 -0.42 21.44 11.41
CA THR A 61 -0.09 20.93 12.76
C THR A 61 0.72 21.91 13.60
N GLN A 62 1.39 22.88 12.97
CA GLN A 62 2.06 24.00 13.66
C GLN A 62 1.13 25.20 13.85
N GLY A 63 -0.17 25.10 13.51
CA GLY A 63 -1.11 26.23 13.56
C GLY A 63 -0.89 27.29 12.46
N LEU A 64 -0.10 26.98 11.43
CA LEU A 64 0.24 27.89 10.35
C LEU A 64 -0.72 27.74 9.17
N ARG A 65 -0.80 28.80 8.35
CA ARG A 65 -1.51 28.75 7.07
C ARG A 65 -0.88 27.67 6.17
N ASP A 66 -1.73 26.88 5.53
CA ASP A 66 -1.32 25.80 4.63
C ASP A 66 -0.92 26.34 3.24
N PRO A 67 0.37 26.35 2.88
CA PRO A 67 0.82 26.82 1.57
C PRO A 67 0.38 25.89 0.42
N ALA A 68 0.04 24.63 0.70
CA ALA A 68 -0.44 23.68 -0.30
C ALA A 68 -1.85 23.98 -0.81
N ARG A 69 -2.61 24.83 -0.09
CA ARG A 69 -3.93 25.30 -0.52
C ARG A 69 -3.88 26.48 -1.46
N ASP A 70 -2.70 27.09 -1.64
CA ASP A 70 -2.53 28.21 -2.55
C ASP A 70 -2.92 27.83 -3.99
N PRO A 71 -3.72 28.65 -4.69
CA PRO A 71 -4.14 28.37 -6.06
C PRO A 71 -2.98 28.18 -7.04
N GLY A 72 -1.88 28.92 -6.86
CA GLY A 72 -0.68 28.81 -7.70
C GLY A 72 -0.03 27.44 -7.56
N VAL A 73 0.11 26.95 -6.32
CA VAL A 73 0.67 25.60 -6.05
C VAL A 73 -0.20 24.50 -6.67
N ARG A 74 -1.52 24.60 -6.53
CA ARG A 74 -2.45 23.63 -7.14
C ARG A 74 -2.40 23.65 -8.66
N LYS A 75 -2.34 24.85 -9.26
CA LYS A 75 -2.20 25.01 -10.71
C LYS A 75 -0.89 24.43 -11.23
N THR A 76 0.21 24.61 -10.51
CA THR A 76 1.50 23.97 -10.83
C THR A 76 1.38 22.46 -10.85
N LEU A 77 0.76 21.87 -9.83
CA LEU A 77 0.57 20.42 -9.74
C LEU A 77 -0.36 19.89 -10.84
N GLU A 78 -1.40 20.62 -11.22
CA GLU A 78 -2.24 20.29 -12.37
C GLU A 78 -1.46 20.32 -13.69
N GLY A 79 -0.60 21.33 -13.88
CA GLY A 79 0.32 21.39 -15.02
C GLY A 79 1.26 20.18 -15.07
N ILE A 80 1.86 19.83 -13.94
CA ILE A 80 2.71 18.64 -13.80
C ILE A 80 1.95 17.36 -14.15
N ARG A 81 0.69 17.22 -13.72
CA ARG A 81 -0.15 16.05 -14.06
C ARG A 81 -0.45 15.98 -15.56
N ARG A 82 -0.59 17.11 -16.25
CA ARG A 82 -0.80 17.12 -17.72
C ARG A 82 0.46 16.70 -18.47
N VAL A 83 1.63 17.15 -18.04
CA VAL A 83 2.91 16.88 -18.72
C VAL A 83 3.48 15.51 -18.36
N HIS A 84 3.47 15.15 -17.06
CA HIS A 84 4.13 13.96 -16.52
C HIS A 84 3.15 12.88 -16.08
N GLY A 85 1.85 13.06 -16.38
CA GLY A 85 0.81 12.07 -16.09
C GLY A 85 1.11 10.74 -16.76
N ARG A 86 1.12 9.66 -15.97
CA ARG A 86 1.28 8.30 -16.49
C ARG A 86 0.15 7.40 -15.99
N PRO A 87 -0.35 6.45 -16.82
CA PRO A 87 -1.29 5.43 -16.38
C PRO A 87 -0.78 4.72 -15.12
N LYS A 88 -1.70 4.36 -14.24
CA LYS A 88 -1.35 3.59 -13.04
C LYS A 88 -0.94 2.19 -13.50
N ARG A 89 0.34 1.85 -13.33
CA ARG A 89 0.80 0.47 -13.54
C ARG A 89 0.17 -0.40 -12.46
N GLN A 90 -0.67 -1.33 -12.89
CA GLN A 90 -1.21 -2.39 -12.04
C GLN A 90 -0.42 -3.68 -12.30
N ALA A 91 -0.22 -4.47 -11.25
CA ALA A 91 0.27 -5.83 -11.43
C ALA A 91 -0.75 -6.63 -12.26
N ARG A 92 -0.27 -7.57 -13.08
CA ARG A 92 -1.17 -8.49 -13.79
C ARG A 92 -1.95 -9.30 -12.75
N ALA A 93 -3.23 -9.53 -13.03
CA ALA A 93 -4.05 -10.35 -12.16
C ALA A 93 -3.47 -11.77 -12.11
N LEU A 94 -3.22 -12.25 -10.88
CA LEU A 94 -2.94 -13.65 -10.66
C LEU A 94 -4.23 -14.43 -10.93
N ARG A 95 -4.11 -15.62 -11.50
CA ARG A 95 -5.24 -16.47 -11.91
C ARG A 95 -4.97 -17.90 -11.46
N LEU A 96 -6.00 -18.72 -11.44
CA LEU A 96 -5.89 -20.10 -10.98
C LEU A 96 -4.87 -20.90 -11.81
N GLU A 97 -4.77 -20.65 -13.13
CA GLU A 97 -3.74 -21.31 -13.96
C GLU A 97 -2.31 -20.99 -13.51
N HIS A 98 -2.06 -19.76 -13.02
CA HIS A 98 -0.75 -19.37 -12.52
C HIS A 98 -0.42 -20.06 -11.19
N ILE A 99 -1.42 -20.27 -10.34
CA ILE A 99 -1.25 -21.00 -9.07
C ILE A 99 -0.88 -22.46 -9.33
N ALA A 100 -1.52 -23.10 -10.31
CA ALA A 100 -1.17 -24.47 -10.71
C ALA A 100 0.29 -24.57 -11.19
N VAL A 101 0.78 -23.59 -11.95
CA VAL A 101 2.19 -23.53 -12.38
C VAL A 101 3.14 -23.34 -11.18
N PHE A 102 2.76 -22.51 -10.20
CA PHE A 102 3.56 -22.33 -8.98
C PHE A 102 3.64 -23.61 -8.17
N LEU A 103 2.53 -24.35 -8.05
CA LEU A 103 2.50 -25.65 -7.39
C LEU A 103 3.45 -26.64 -8.06
N GLN A 104 3.39 -26.77 -9.38
CA GLN A 104 4.29 -27.65 -10.14
C GLN A 104 5.76 -27.28 -9.89
N THR A 105 6.07 -26.00 -9.87
CA THR A 105 7.43 -25.49 -9.60
C THR A 105 7.88 -25.84 -8.18
N LEU A 106 7.01 -25.66 -7.18
CA LEU A 106 7.30 -25.99 -5.79
C LEU A 106 7.46 -27.50 -5.58
N GLN A 107 6.70 -28.33 -6.29
CA GLN A 107 6.81 -29.79 -6.22
C GLN A 107 8.20 -30.31 -6.62
N GLN A 108 8.88 -29.63 -7.56
CA GLN A 108 10.26 -29.97 -7.96
C GLN A 108 11.32 -29.60 -6.90
N GLN A 109 10.97 -28.79 -5.89
CA GLN A 109 11.90 -28.42 -4.84
C GLN A 109 11.96 -29.49 -3.73
N PRO A 110 13.12 -29.67 -3.08
CA PRO A 110 13.27 -30.55 -1.93
C PRO A 110 12.24 -30.24 -0.85
N ASP A 111 11.86 -31.28 -0.11
CA ASP A 111 10.90 -31.10 0.96
C ASP A 111 11.48 -30.23 2.09
N SER A 112 10.70 -29.24 2.54
CA SER A 112 11.13 -28.31 3.59
C SER A 112 9.96 -27.53 4.19
N LEU A 113 10.12 -27.05 5.42
CA LEU A 113 9.16 -26.14 6.05
C LEU A 113 9.00 -24.84 5.25
N LYS A 114 10.06 -24.36 4.61
CA LYS A 114 10.02 -23.17 3.74
C LYS A 114 9.09 -23.39 2.54
N LYS A 115 9.19 -24.54 1.86
CA LYS A 115 8.32 -24.91 0.74
C LYS A 115 6.85 -24.91 1.15
N HIS A 116 6.52 -25.55 2.27
CA HIS A 116 5.15 -25.60 2.80
C HIS A 116 4.62 -24.21 3.19
N ARG A 117 5.44 -23.40 3.87
CA ARG A 117 5.08 -22.04 4.23
C ARG A 117 4.82 -21.16 3.00
N ASP A 118 5.71 -21.19 2.02
CA ASP A 118 5.59 -20.38 0.81
C ASP A 118 4.36 -20.81 -0.01
N TRP A 119 4.04 -22.12 -0.04
CA TRP A 119 2.80 -22.63 -0.63
C TRP A 119 1.55 -22.15 0.12
N ALA A 120 1.51 -22.29 1.45
CA ALA A 120 0.40 -21.82 2.27
C ALA A 120 0.16 -20.31 2.10
N LEU A 121 1.22 -19.50 2.07
CA LEU A 121 1.13 -18.05 1.84
C LEU A 121 0.53 -17.70 0.49
N LEU A 122 0.91 -18.43 -0.58
CA LEU A 122 0.35 -18.23 -1.92
C LEU A 122 -1.13 -18.57 -1.96
N GLN A 123 -1.52 -19.72 -1.39
CA GLN A 123 -2.90 -20.18 -1.36
C GLN A 123 -3.77 -19.23 -0.53
N VAL A 124 -3.37 -18.93 0.71
CA VAL A 124 -4.11 -18.05 1.60
C VAL A 124 -4.24 -16.64 1.00
N GLY A 125 -3.14 -16.11 0.43
CA GLY A 125 -3.15 -14.81 -0.24
C GLY A 125 -4.07 -14.75 -1.47
N PHE A 126 -4.06 -15.80 -2.29
CA PHE A 126 -4.86 -15.87 -3.51
C PHE A 126 -6.36 -16.08 -3.21
N PHE A 127 -6.71 -17.12 -2.44
CA PHE A 127 -8.10 -17.47 -2.15
C PHE A 127 -8.76 -16.50 -1.16
N GLY A 128 -8.01 -16.00 -0.18
CA GLY A 128 -8.51 -15.01 0.78
C GLY A 128 -8.49 -13.56 0.26
N ALA A 129 -7.90 -13.32 -0.92
CA ALA A 129 -7.69 -11.99 -1.50
C ALA A 129 -7.00 -11.01 -0.54
N PHE A 130 -6.07 -11.52 0.27
CA PHE A 130 -5.40 -10.73 1.30
C PHE A 130 -4.33 -9.81 0.73
N ARG A 131 -4.20 -8.63 1.34
CA ARG A 131 -3.05 -7.76 1.10
C ARG A 131 -1.84 -8.34 1.83
N ARG A 132 -0.64 -8.06 1.32
CA ARG A 132 0.62 -8.45 1.97
C ARG A 132 0.66 -8.08 3.47
N SER A 133 0.21 -6.88 3.83
CA SER A 133 0.21 -6.43 5.23
C SER A 133 -0.81 -7.16 6.11
N GLU A 134 -1.82 -7.78 5.52
CA GLU A 134 -2.82 -8.59 6.23
C GLU A 134 -2.29 -10.01 6.40
N LEU A 135 -1.62 -10.58 5.38
CA LEU A 135 -1.01 -11.92 5.48
C LEU A 135 0.01 -12.05 6.61
N VAL A 136 0.81 -11.01 6.84
CA VAL A 136 1.86 -11.03 7.88
C VAL A 136 1.33 -10.81 9.30
N THR A 137 0.04 -10.54 9.45
CA THR A 137 -0.62 -10.34 10.76
C THR A 137 -1.56 -11.48 11.12
N ILE A 138 -1.73 -12.48 10.26
CA ILE A 138 -2.54 -13.66 10.57
C ILE A 138 -1.81 -14.49 11.63
N GLU A 139 -2.47 -14.74 12.75
CA GLU A 139 -2.01 -15.65 13.80
C GLU A 139 -2.81 -16.97 13.76
N VAL A 140 -2.41 -17.98 14.53
CA VAL A 140 -3.07 -19.30 14.50
C VAL A 140 -4.47 -19.21 15.08
N GLU A 141 -4.67 -18.32 16.04
CA GLU A 141 -5.90 -18.02 16.75
C GLU A 141 -6.95 -17.38 15.83
N ASP A 142 -6.52 -16.77 14.73
CA ASP A 142 -7.38 -16.18 13.71
C ASP A 142 -8.00 -17.24 12.78
N LEU A 143 -7.56 -18.49 12.87
CA LEU A 143 -7.93 -19.58 11.97
C LEU A 143 -9.05 -20.44 12.57
N SER A 144 -10.18 -20.51 11.88
CA SER A 144 -11.30 -21.38 12.24
C SER A 144 -11.52 -22.41 11.13
N TRP A 145 -11.24 -23.69 11.44
CA TRP A 145 -11.42 -24.79 10.52
C TRP A 145 -12.87 -25.29 10.55
N GLU A 146 -13.49 -25.34 9.39
CA GLU A 146 -14.86 -25.82 9.18
C GLU A 146 -14.83 -26.99 8.16
N PRO A 147 -15.85 -27.86 8.13
CA PRO A 147 -15.93 -28.93 7.12
C PRO A 147 -15.77 -28.41 5.68
N GLU A 148 -16.34 -27.24 5.41
CA GLU A 148 -16.38 -26.55 4.12
C GLU A 148 -15.05 -25.85 3.78
N GLY A 149 -14.16 -25.63 4.73
CA GLY A 149 -12.88 -24.94 4.49
C GLY A 149 -12.28 -24.27 5.72
N LEU A 150 -11.61 -23.13 5.49
CA LEU A 150 -10.95 -22.35 6.53
C LEU A 150 -11.53 -20.94 6.54
N VAL A 151 -11.93 -20.46 7.70
CA VAL A 151 -12.27 -19.05 7.91
C VAL A 151 -11.11 -18.37 8.61
N VAL A 152 -10.60 -17.29 8.00
CA VAL A 152 -9.56 -16.44 8.56
C VAL A 152 -10.19 -15.14 9.03
N THR A 153 -10.03 -14.82 10.32
CA THR A 153 -10.54 -13.59 10.92
C THR A 153 -9.41 -12.58 11.09
N LEU A 154 -9.46 -11.46 10.38
CA LEU A 154 -8.50 -10.38 10.59
C LEU A 154 -9.06 -9.38 11.59
N PRO A 155 -8.34 -9.03 12.68
CA PRO A 155 -8.81 -8.05 13.65
C PRO A 155 -8.80 -6.62 13.09
N ARG A 156 -7.95 -6.32 12.10
CA ARG A 156 -7.94 -5.03 11.38
C ARG A 156 -7.54 -5.22 9.92
N SER A 157 -8.16 -4.45 9.04
CA SER A 157 -7.74 -4.33 7.65
C SER A 157 -7.60 -2.87 7.25
N LYS A 158 -6.92 -2.59 6.13
CA LYS A 158 -6.82 -1.21 5.61
C LYS A 158 -8.20 -0.59 5.33
N THR A 159 -9.19 -1.43 5.02
CA THR A 159 -10.56 -1.05 4.69
C THR A 159 -11.51 -1.16 5.89
N ASP A 160 -11.00 -1.51 7.07
CA ASP A 160 -11.73 -1.58 8.32
C ASP A 160 -11.15 -0.55 9.31
N PRO A 161 -11.55 0.73 9.18
CA PRO A 161 -11.04 1.80 10.04
C PRO A 161 -11.54 1.70 11.49
N HIS A 162 -12.64 0.97 11.74
CA HIS A 162 -13.25 0.82 13.06
C HIS A 162 -12.78 -0.44 13.79
N GLY A 163 -12.16 -1.39 13.09
CA GLY A 163 -11.65 -2.64 13.69
C GLY A 163 -12.77 -3.61 14.02
N GLU A 164 -13.85 -3.62 13.24
CA GLU A 164 -14.97 -4.56 13.40
C GLU A 164 -14.56 -5.99 13.04
N GLY A 165 -13.40 -6.15 12.39
CA GLY A 165 -12.85 -7.41 11.98
C GLY A 165 -13.37 -7.82 10.59
N LEU A 166 -12.52 -8.50 9.83
CA LEU A 166 -12.85 -9.00 8.50
C LEU A 166 -12.69 -10.52 8.47
N LYS A 167 -13.78 -11.24 8.23
CA LYS A 167 -13.73 -12.68 7.98
C LYS A 167 -13.60 -12.98 6.49
N ARG A 168 -12.67 -13.87 6.14
CA ARG A 168 -12.50 -14.41 4.78
C ARG A 168 -12.60 -15.92 4.83
N ALA A 169 -13.57 -16.47 4.09
CA ALA A 169 -13.69 -17.91 3.91
C ALA A 169 -12.80 -18.36 2.74
N LEU A 170 -12.01 -19.40 2.98
CA LEU A 170 -11.16 -20.08 2.02
C LEU A 170 -11.77 -21.48 1.83
N PRO A 171 -12.60 -21.66 0.80
CA PRO A 171 -13.33 -22.91 0.61
C PRO A 171 -12.38 -24.06 0.26
N ARG A 172 -12.73 -25.26 0.73
CA ARG A 172 -12.07 -26.50 0.33
C ARG A 172 -12.27 -26.75 -1.16
N GLY A 173 -11.16 -26.90 -1.87
CA GLY A 173 -11.14 -27.26 -3.28
C GLY A 173 -11.06 -28.78 -3.48
N ASN A 174 -11.58 -29.25 -4.61
CA ASN A 174 -11.57 -30.68 -4.99
C ASN A 174 -10.35 -31.07 -5.86
N GLY A 175 -9.37 -30.16 -6.00
CA GLY A 175 -8.24 -30.32 -6.91
C GLY A 175 -6.89 -30.11 -6.22
N PRO A 176 -5.78 -30.21 -6.98
CA PRO A 176 -4.42 -30.07 -6.42
C PRO A 176 -4.15 -28.65 -5.88
N VAL A 177 -4.92 -27.66 -6.36
CA VAL A 177 -4.92 -26.30 -5.83
C VAL A 177 -6.07 -26.18 -4.82
N CYS A 178 -5.79 -26.54 -3.57
CA CYS A 178 -6.71 -26.41 -2.44
C CYS A 178 -6.06 -25.56 -1.34
N PRO A 179 -6.74 -24.56 -0.76
CA PRO A 179 -6.17 -23.74 0.31
C PRO A 179 -6.13 -24.42 1.69
N VAL A 180 -6.74 -25.61 1.82
CA VAL A 180 -6.96 -26.35 3.07
C VAL A 180 -6.72 -27.85 2.92
#